data_AF-A0A3C0K8X8-F1
#
_entry.id   AF-A0A3C0K8X8-F1
#
_cell.length_a   1.000
_cell.length_b   1.000
_cell.length_c   1.000
_cell.angle_alpha   90.00
_cell.angle_beta   90.00
_cell.angle_gamma   90.00
#
_symmetry.space_group_name_H-M   'P 1'
#
loop_
_entity.id
_entity.type
_entity.pdbx_description
1 polymer ?
#
loop_
_entity_poly.entity_id
_entity_poly.type
_entity_poly.pdbx_seq_one_letter_code
_entity_poly.pdbx_strand_id
1 'polypeptide(L)' 'SVNRRSPRIGRNPRSGESVMIPEKRVPHFKPGKALREQVDARTATILGREPRAPE' A
#
# COMPACT_ATOMS: atom_id res chain seq x y z
N SER A 1 6.18 9.82 -2.52
CA SER A 1 5.45 10.99 -1.99
C SER A 1 5.28 10.87 -0.48
N VAL A 2 4.90 11.94 0.20
CA VAL A 2 4.60 11.92 1.64
C VAL A 2 3.13 12.28 1.83
N ASN A 3 2.37 11.44 2.53
CA ASN A 3 0.95 11.68 2.80
C ASN A 3 0.79 12.27 4.20
N ARG A 4 -0.07 13.27 4.37
CA ARG A 4 -0.46 13.79 5.70
C ARG A 4 -1.67 13.02 6.20
N ARG A 5 -1.59 12.49 7.43
CA ARG A 5 -2.71 11.86 8.13
C ARG A 5 -3.20 12.82 9.22
N SER A 6 -4.48 13.17 9.18
CA SER A 6 -5.14 14.01 10.17
C SER A 6 -5.22 13.31 11.54
N PRO A 7 -5.35 14.08 12.65
CA PRO A 7 -5.59 13.51 13.96
C PRO A 7 -6.88 12.69 13.99
N ARG A 8 -6.91 11.60 14.75
CA ARG A 8 -8.10 10.73 14.87
C ARG A 8 -8.07 9.93 16.17
N ILE A 9 -9.22 9.41 16.58
CA ILE A 9 -9.30 8.42 17.66
C ILE A 9 -9.14 7.03 17.03
N GLY A 10 -8.14 6.29 17.51
CA GLY A 10 -7.92 4.88 17.18
C GLY A 10 -8.29 3.96 18.33
N ARG A 11 -8.02 2.67 18.15
CA ARG A 11 -8.30 1.64 19.14
C ARG A 11 -7.06 0.79 19.38
N ASN A 12 -6.74 0.49 20.64
CA ASN A 12 -5.63 -0.41 20.97
C ASN A 12 -5.97 -1.84 20.51
N PRO A 13 -5.20 -2.47 19.62
CA PRO A 13 -5.51 -3.81 19.12
C PRO A 13 -5.46 -4.91 20.21
N ARG A 14 -4.82 -4.63 21.36
CA ARG A 14 -4.75 -5.57 22.49
C ARG A 14 -5.93 -5.41 23.47
N SER A 15 -6.27 -4.18 23.87
CA SER A 15 -7.28 -3.91 24.93
C SER A 15 -8.63 -3.42 24.41
N GLY A 16 -8.70 -2.89 23.19
CA GLY A 16 -9.91 -2.27 22.66
C GLY A 16 -10.21 -0.87 23.22
N GLU A 17 -9.32 -0.29 24.01
CA GLU A 17 -9.49 1.08 24.52
C GLU A 17 -9.29 2.11 23.40
N SER A 18 -9.97 3.25 23.55
CA SER A 18 -9.84 4.37 22.61
C SER A 18 -8.58 5.17 22.91
N VAL A 19 -7.80 5.49 21.88
CA VAL A 19 -6.53 6.21 22.00
C VAL A 19 -6.49 7.36 21.00
N MET A 20 -6.07 8.54 21.45
CA MET A 20 -5.86 9.69 20.57
C MET A 20 -4.60 9.50 19.71
N ILE A 21 -4.74 9.58 18.39
CA ILE A 21 -3.64 9.51 17.43
C ILE A 21 -3.42 10.90 16.87
N PRO A 22 -2.25 11.53 17.10
CA PRO A 22 -1.94 12.86 16.59
C PRO A 22 -1.71 12.84 15.07
N GLU A 23 -1.67 14.01 14.46
CA GLU A 23 -1.33 14.12 13.05
C GLU A 23 0.10 13.65 12.77
N LYS A 24 0.32 13.09 11.58
CA LYS A 24 1.66 12.70 11.13
C LYS A 24 1.80 12.67 9.63
N ARG A 25 3.05 12.76 9.19
CA ARG A 25 3.46 12.55 7.79
C ARG A 25 3.97 11.13 7.62
N VAL A 26 3.46 10.42 6.61
CA VAL A 26 3.87 9.04 6.32
C VAL A 26 4.46 8.93 4.91
N PRO A 27 5.61 8.26 4.74
CA PRO A 27 6.13 7.94 3.42
C PRO A 27 5.15 7.09 2.62
N HIS A 28 5.00 7.40 1.34
CA HIS A 28 4.16 6.67 0.40
C HIS A 28 4.92 6.45 -0.90
N PHE A 29 5.09 5.19 -1.29
CA PHE A 29 5.70 4.83 -2.56
C PHE A 29 4.65 4.78 -3.66
N LYS A 30 4.93 5.41 -4.80
CA LYS A 30 4.13 5.28 -6.03
C LYS A 30 5.02 4.57 -7.06
N PRO A 31 4.75 3.30 -7.40
CA PRO A 31 5.54 2.63 -8.42
C PRO A 31 5.33 3.31 -9.78
N GLY A 32 6.42 3.47 -10.53
CA GLY A 32 6.34 3.87 -11.94
C GLY A 32 5.83 2.72 -12.83
N LYS A 33 5.49 3.04 -14.08
CA LYS A 33 4.96 2.09 -15.06
C LYS A 33 5.84 0.85 -15.22
N ALA A 34 7.13 1.04 -15.49
CA ALA A 34 8.07 -0.06 -15.73
C ALA A 34 8.17 -1.05 -14.55
N LEU A 35 8.26 -0.54 -13.31
CA LEU A 35 8.33 -1.39 -12.12
C LEU A 35 7.03 -2.16 -11.91
N ARG A 36 5.88 -1.50 -12.10
CA ARG A 36 4.58 -2.14 -11.99
C ARG A 36 4.46 -3.30 -12.99
N GLU A 37 4.76 -3.06 -14.26
CA GLU A 37 4.66 -4.07 -15.32
C GLU A 37 5.58 -5.27 -15.06
N GLN A 38 6.82 -5.03 -14.62
CA GLN A 38 7.76 -6.11 -14.29
C GLN A 38 7.27 -6.99 -13.13
N VAL A 39 6.74 -6.37 -12.07
CA VAL A 39 6.19 -7.10 -10.91
C VAL A 39 4.94 -7.87 -11.30
N ASP A 40 4.05 -7.26 -12.09
CA ASP A 40 2.81 -7.90 -12.54
C ASP A 40 3.11 -9.11 -13.45
N ALA A 41 4.05 -8.96 -14.41
CA ALA A 41 4.50 -10.06 -15.26
C ALA A 41 5.10 -11.21 -14.46
N ARG A 42 5.97 -10.89 -13.48
CA ARG A 42 6.57 -11.91 -12.60
C ARG A 42 5.51 -12.64 -11.77
N THR A 43 4.53 -11.90 -11.28
CA THR A 43 3.42 -12.46 -10.50
C THR A 43 2.57 -13.41 -11.35
N ALA A 44 2.30 -13.06 -12.62
CA ALA A 44 1.58 -13.92 -13.55
C ALA A 44 2.30 -15.25 -13.80
N THR A 45 3.63 -15.21 -14.01
CA THR A 45 4.46 -16.43 -14.14
C THR A 45 4.36 -17.34 -12.93
N ILE A 46 4.43 -16.78 -11.71
CA ILE A 46 4.36 -17.56 -10.46
C ILE A 46 2.98 -18.23 -10.31
N LEU A 47 1.91 -17.55 -10.72
CA LEU A 47 0.54 -18.04 -10.59
C LEU A 47 0.08 -18.90 -11.78
N GLY A 48 0.95 -19.22 -12.74
CA GLY A 48 0.60 -20.00 -13.93
C GLY A 48 -0.44 -19.32 -14.83
N ARG A 49 -0.56 -17.99 -14.74
CA ARG A 49 -1.47 -17.20 -15.58
C ARG A 49 -0.67 -16.69 -16.76
N GLU A 50 -1.12 -16.94 -17.98
CA GLU A 50 -0.46 -16.37 -19.17
C GLU A 50 -0.41 -14.84 -19.08
N PRO A 51 0.70 -14.22 -19.51
CA PRO A 51 0.84 -12.78 -19.46
C PRO A 51 -0.23 -12.14 -20.36
N ARG A 52 -1.06 -11.28 -19.77
CA ARG A 52 -2.05 -10.49 -20.51
C ARG A 52 -1.27 -9.55 -21.44
N ALA A 53 -1.45 -9.70 -22.75
CA ALA A 53 -0.74 -8.94 -23.77
C ALA A 53 -0.88 -7.42 -23.50
N PRO A 54 0.19 -6.62 -23.72
CA PRO A 54 0.10 -5.18 -23.57
C PRO A 54 -0.78 -4.60 -24.69
N GLU A 55 -1.69 -3.69 -24.33
CA GLU A 55 -2.41 -2.79 -25.24
C GLU A 55 -1.52 -1.59 -25.63
#